data_AF-A0A9E4KRM2-F1
#
_entry.id   AF-A0A9E4KRM2-F1
#
_cell.length_a   1.000
_cell.length_b   1.000
_cell.length_c   1.000
_cell.angle_alpha   90.00
_cell.angle_beta   90.00
_cell.angle_gamma   90.00
#
_symmetry.space_group_name_H-M   'P 1'
#
loop_
_entity.id
_entity.type
_entity.pdbx_description
1 polymer ?
#
loop_
_entity_poly.entity_id
_entity_poly.type
_entity_poly.pdbx_seq_one_letter_code
_entity_poly.pdbx_strand_id
1 'polypeptide(L)' 'KELSYGSAIYIPVSYWYTPSGNPIRGVGIEPDIEVDLTEEDRAIGIDTQLTEAYDYLDSLLPSFR' A
#
# COMPACT_ATOMS: atom_id res chain seq x y z
N LYS A 1 -8.51 13.53 27.60
CA LYS A 1 -8.14 13.93 28.98
C LYS A 1 -6.65 14.21 28.94
N GLU A 2 -6.23 15.46 29.08
CA GLU A 2 -4.80 15.81 29.13
C GLU A 2 -4.18 15.26 30.42
N LEU A 3 -2.93 14.81 30.31
CA LEU A 3 -2.11 14.38 31.44
C LEU A 3 -1.37 15.60 32.02
N SER A 4 -0.77 15.41 33.19
CA SER A 4 0.04 16.44 33.85
C SER A 4 1.03 17.09 32.87
N TYR A 5 1.25 18.40 33.02
CA TYR A 5 2.18 19.20 32.21
C TYR A 5 1.80 19.32 30.72
N GLY A 6 0.50 19.28 30.38
CA GLY A 6 0.01 19.53 29.01
C GLY A 6 0.29 18.38 28.03
N SER A 7 0.60 17.20 28.55
CA SER A 7 0.90 16.02 27.73
C SER A 7 -0.38 15.28 27.33
N ALA A 8 -0.37 14.57 26.21
CA ALA A 8 -1.48 13.71 25.77
C ALA A 8 -0.99 12.35 25.28
N ILE A 9 -1.78 11.31 25.50
CA ILE A 9 -1.56 9.98 24.90
C ILE A 9 -2.65 9.74 23.87
N TYR A 10 -2.24 9.30 22.68
CA TYR A 10 -3.14 8.82 21.67
C TYR A 10 -3.35 7.31 21.84
N ILE A 11 -4.58 6.93 22.22
CA ILE A 11 -5.01 5.53 22.28
C ILE A 11 -6.11 5.35 21.23
N PRO A 12 -5.85 4.59 20.16
CA PRO A 12 -6.84 4.31 19.14
C PRO A 12 -7.88 3.33 19.68
N VAL A 13 -9.15 3.69 19.53
CA VAL A 13 -10.29 2.92 20.05
C VAL A 13 -10.95 2.03 18.99
N SER A 14 -10.49 2.11 17.74
CA SER A 14 -11.02 1.35 16.61
C SER A 14 -9.91 0.83 15.71
N TYR A 15 -10.25 -0.21 14.95
CA TYR A 15 -9.38 -0.89 14.00
C TYR A 15 -10.12 -1.07 12.69
N TRP A 16 -9.37 -1.11 11.59
CA TRP A 16 -9.87 -1.39 10.26
C TRP A 16 -9.57 -2.84 9.90
N TYR A 17 -10.52 -3.49 9.25
CA TYR A 17 -10.46 -4.89 8.87
C TYR A 17 -10.81 -5.05 7.39
N THR A 18 -10.25 -6.07 6.75
CA THR A 18 -10.69 -6.53 5.43
C THR A 18 -12.08 -7.16 5.53
N PRO A 19 -12.82 -7.31 4.42
CA PRO A 19 -14.09 -8.06 4.40
C PRO A 19 -13.97 -9.50 4.94
N SER A 20 -12.79 -10.10 4.82
CA SER A 20 -12.45 -11.43 5.36
C SER A 20 -12.15 -11.43 6.86
N GLY A 21 -12.17 -10.27 7.53
CA GLY A 21 -11.95 -10.13 8.96
C GLY A 21 -10.47 -9.99 9.39
N ASN A 22 -9.54 -9.80 8.46
CA ASN A 22 -8.13 -9.61 8.80
C ASN A 22 -7.87 -8.15 9.21
N PRO A 23 -7.17 -7.87 10.32
CA PRO A 23 -6.84 -6.50 10.71
C PRO A 23 -5.85 -5.90 9.71
N ILE A 24 -6.03 -4.62 9.35
CA ILE A 24 -5.07 -3.90 8.50
C ILE A 24 -3.94 -3.31 9.36
N ARG A 25 -4.25 -2.97 10.62
CA ARG A 25 -3.29 -2.31 11.51
C ARG A 25 -2.14 -3.25 11.88
N GLY A 26 -0.91 -2.78 11.71
CA GLY A 26 0.30 -3.47 12.15
C GLY A 26 0.81 -4.52 11.16
N VAL A 27 -0.01 -4.90 10.17
CA VAL A 27 0.36 -5.87 9.13
C VAL A 27 0.27 -5.29 7.71
N GLY A 28 -0.57 -4.27 7.49
CA GLY A 28 -0.77 -3.66 6.18
C GLY A 28 -1.74 -4.44 5.29
N ILE A 29 -1.62 -4.24 3.98
CA ILE A 29 -2.31 -5.00 2.93
C ILE A 29 -1.23 -5.41 1.95
N GLU A 30 -1.12 -6.71 1.69
CA GLU A 30 -0.21 -7.26 0.69
C GLU A 30 -0.77 -7.01 -0.71
N PRO A 31 0.04 -6.51 -1.66
CA PRO A 31 -0.39 -6.37 -3.05
C PRO A 31 -0.53 -7.74 -3.71
N ASP A 32 -1.43 -7.87 -4.69
CA ASP A 32 -1.54 -9.10 -5.48
C ASP A 32 -0.29 -9.35 -6.34
N ILE A 33 0.41 -8.27 -6.74
CA ILE A 33 1.66 -8.28 -7.47
C ILE A 33 2.63 -7.35 -6.74
N GLU A 34 3.67 -7.93 -6.14
CA GLU A 34 4.74 -7.17 -5.48
C GLU A 34 5.76 -6.72 -6.52
N VAL A 35 6.02 -5.41 -6.57
CA VAL A 35 6.97 -4.79 -7.51
C VAL A 35 7.86 -3.84 -6.74
N ASP A 36 9.15 -4.15 -6.71
CA ASP A 36 10.13 -3.31 -6.05
C ASP A 36 10.39 -2.04 -6.86
N LEU A 37 10.47 -0.90 -6.16
CA LEU A 37 11.02 0.34 -6.69
C LEU A 37 12.40 0.56 -6.05
N THR A 38 13.46 0.29 -6.80
CA THR A 38 14.83 0.41 -6.29
C THR A 38 15.26 1.88 -6.16
N GLU A 39 16.30 2.14 -5.37
CA GLU A 39 16.84 3.50 -5.26
C GLU A 39 17.47 3.96 -6.57
N GLU A 40 18.07 3.04 -7.33
CA GLU A 40 18.60 3.29 -8.67
C GLU A 40 17.50 3.72 -9.63
N ASP A 41 16.38 2.99 -9.66
CA ASP A 41 15.20 3.33 -10.47
C ASP A 41 14.67 4.71 -10.11
N ARG A 42 14.56 4.98 -8.80
CA ARG A 42 14.12 6.30 -8.30
C ARG A 42 15.08 7.41 -8.70
N ALA A 43 16.39 7.17 -8.67
CA ALA A 43 17.41 8.16 -9.01
C ALA A 43 17.41 8.53 -10.50
N ILE A 44 17.02 7.60 -11.39
CA ILE A 44 16.94 7.82 -12.83
C ILE A 44 15.50 8.08 -13.33
N GLY A 45 14.53 8.14 -12.41
CA GLY A 45 13.14 8.48 -12.70
C GLY A 45 12.34 7.36 -13.39
N ILE A 46 12.73 6.10 -13.18
CA ILE A 46 11.98 4.92 -13.64
C ILE A 46 10.96 4.53 -12.56
N ASP A 47 9.72 4.32 -12.98
CA ASP A 47 8.65 3.80 -12.13
C ASP A 47 8.29 2.38 -12.56
N THR A 48 8.94 1.40 -11.93
CA THR A 48 8.74 -0.04 -12.18
C THR A 48 7.30 -0.47 -11.90
N GLN A 49 6.67 0.09 -10.86
CA GLN A 49 5.29 -0.21 -10.48
C GLN A 49 4.30 0.27 -11.54
N LEU A 50 4.54 1.44 -12.13
CA LEU A 50 3.73 1.95 -13.23
C LEU A 50 3.83 1.06 -14.47
N THR A 51 5.03 0.65 -14.84
CA THR A 51 5.25 -0.26 -15.97
C THR A 51 4.53 -1.60 -15.76
N GLU A 52 4.69 -2.22 -14.59
CA GLU A 52 4.00 -3.47 -14.28
C GLU A 52 2.47 -3.32 -14.31
N ALA A 53 1.94 -2.18 -13.82
CA ALA A 53 0.52 -1.91 -13.89
C ALA A 53 0.00 -1.85 -15.34
N TYR A 54 0.76 -1.27 -16.26
CA TYR A 54 0.41 -1.28 -17.69
C TYR A 54 0.44 -2.69 -18.25
N ASP A 55 1.50 -3.46 -17.99
CA ASP A 55 1.65 -4.82 -18.51
C ASP A 55 0.54 -5.74 -17.98
N TYR A 56 0.19 -5.60 -16.69
CA TYR A 56 -0.93 -6.31 -16.09
C TYR A 56 -2.25 -5.96 -16.80
N LEU A 57 -2.56 -4.67 -16.98
CA LEU A 57 -3.79 -4.26 -17.68
C LEU A 57 -3.81 -4.72 -19.13
N ASP A 58 -2.68 -4.65 -19.83
CA ASP A 58 -2.50 -5.10 -21.21
C ASP A 58 -2.79 -6.60 -21.35
N SER A 59 -2.37 -7.40 -20.37
CA SER A 59 -2.64 -8.84 -20.30
C SER A 59 -4.12 -9.19 -20.14
N LEU A 60 -4.93 -8.28 -19.59
CA LEU A 60 -6.37 -8.45 -19.42
C LEU A 60 -7.16 -8.08 -20.69
N LEU A 61 -6.53 -7.42 -21.67
CA LEU A 61 -7.19 -7.02 -22.91
C LEU A 61 -7.35 -8.21 -23.87
N PRO A 62 -8.44 -8.26 -24.64
CA PRO A 62 -8.62 -9.28 -25.66
C PRO A 62 -7.59 -9.13 -26.79
N SER A 63 -7.32 -10.24 -27.48
CA SER A 63 -6.30 -10.34 -28.53
C SER A 63 -6.62 -9.57 -29.83
N PHE A 64 -7.86 -9.10 -29.99
CA PHE A 64 -8.23 -8.18 -31.06
C PHE A 64 -8.27 -6.75 -30.49
N ARG A 65 -7.21 -5.98 -30.74
CA ARG A 65 -7.21 -4.53 -30.53
C ARG A 65 -7.74 -3.81 -31.75
#